data_AF-G2LGL3-F1
#
_entry.id   AF-G2LGL3-F1
#
_cell.length_a   1.000
_cell.length_b   1.000
_cell.length_c   1.000
_cell.angle_alpha   90.00
_cell.angle_beta   90.00
_cell.angle_gamma   90.00
#
_symmetry.space_group_name_H-M   'P 1'
#
loop_
_entity.id
_entity.type
_entity.pdbx_description
1 polymer ?
#
loop_
_entity_poly.entity_id
_entity_poly.type
_entity_poly.pdbx_seq_one_letter_code
_entity_poly.pdbx_strand_id
1 'polypeptide(L)'
;MKTVKCVPMLLLAAGLLTAACGDAPRPVSSNAPAPAAGGYGAGTPAPTPPAGQPPASVPNAAPKYGDPVTDENFIKLLKPETLALVEKVRKCQKDYDAAPQNAALKRQLVAAKVEYGNALRDLGQAGPRIYYPAALRMYRQVLALDPDNKEALEKKKEIELIYQSMGRPIPD
;
A
#
# COMPACT_ATOMS: atom_id res chain seq x y z
N MET A 1 17.77 -7.84 -40.49
CA MET A 1 18.27 -9.07 -39.85
C MET A 1 19.56 -8.72 -39.11
N LYS A 2 19.48 -8.52 -37.79
CA LYS A 2 20.66 -8.23 -36.95
C LYS A 2 20.70 -9.25 -35.81
N THR A 3 21.90 -9.75 -35.61
CA THR A 3 22.32 -11.01 -35.00
C THR A 3 22.11 -11.04 -33.50
N VAL A 4 21.42 -12.09 -33.03
CA VAL A 4 21.30 -12.46 -31.62
C VAL A 4 22.64 -13.05 -31.18
N LYS A 5 23.33 -12.40 -30.23
CA LYS A 5 24.48 -13.00 -29.54
C LYS A 5 23.99 -13.71 -28.29
N CYS A 6 23.86 -15.03 -28.41
CA CYS A 6 23.88 -15.95 -27.28
C CYS A 6 25.18 -15.76 -26.50
N VAL A 7 25.09 -15.56 -25.19
CA VAL A 7 26.21 -15.78 -24.26
C VAL A 7 25.79 -16.93 -23.34
N PRO A 8 26.52 -18.05 -23.34
CA PRO A 8 26.20 -19.19 -22.49
C PRO A 8 26.73 -18.98 -21.05
N MET A 9 25.87 -19.27 -20.09
CA MET A 9 26.10 -20.26 -19.03
C MET A 9 27.55 -20.45 -18.57
N LEU A 10 27.89 -19.94 -17.38
CA LEU A 10 28.91 -20.54 -16.54
C LEU A 10 28.33 -20.83 -15.14
N LEU A 11 28.29 -22.14 -14.90
CA LEU A 11 28.03 -22.85 -13.66
C LEU A 11 29.24 -22.74 -12.71
N LEU A 12 29.08 -23.19 -11.45
CA LEU A 12 30.03 -23.24 -10.31
C LEU A 12 29.99 -22.01 -9.39
N ALA A 13 29.96 -22.12 -8.05
CA ALA A 13 30.36 -23.24 -7.21
C ALA A 13 29.49 -23.36 -5.95
N ALA A 14 29.37 -24.60 -5.48
CA ALA A 14 28.86 -24.99 -4.19
C ALA A 14 29.74 -24.42 -3.05
N GLY A 15 29.08 -23.91 -2.01
CA GLY A 15 29.67 -23.66 -0.69
C GLY A 15 28.80 -24.31 0.37
N LEU A 16 29.22 -25.50 0.79
CA LEU A 16 28.66 -26.31 1.87
C LEU A 16 29.40 -25.96 3.19
N LEU A 17 28.75 -26.19 4.34
CA LEU A 17 29.23 -26.10 5.73
C LEU A 17 29.31 -24.66 6.31
N THR A 18 28.73 -24.36 7.48
CA THR A 18 28.90 -25.07 8.76
C THR A 18 27.67 -24.92 9.68
N ALA A 19 27.47 -25.95 10.48
CA ALA A 19 26.49 -26.04 11.54
C ALA A 19 26.84 -25.12 12.72
N ALA A 20 25.82 -24.50 13.30
CA ALA A 20 25.83 -24.04 14.69
C ALA A 20 24.48 -24.45 15.31
N CYS A 21 24.45 -25.65 15.89
CA CYS A 21 23.46 -26.03 16.88
C CYS A 21 23.80 -25.28 18.17
N GLY A 22 22.88 -24.48 18.68
CA GLY A 22 23.07 -23.73 19.91
C GLY A 22 21.74 -23.31 20.50
N ASP A 23 21.42 -23.96 21.60
CA ASP A 23 20.45 -23.61 22.64
C ASP A 23 18.95 -23.89 22.44
N ALA A 24 18.53 -24.78 23.33
CA ALA A 24 17.21 -25.32 23.59
C ALA A 24 16.26 -24.29 24.25
N PRO A 25 14.95 -24.59 24.26
CA PRO A 25 13.89 -23.66 24.64
C PRO A 25 13.87 -23.34 26.15
N ARG A 26 13.56 -22.09 26.49
CA ARG A 26 13.08 -21.70 27.82
C ARG A 26 11.55 -21.81 27.86
N PRO A 27 10.96 -22.76 28.61
CA PRO A 27 9.56 -22.66 29.01
C PRO A 27 9.44 -21.61 30.11
N VAL A 28 8.86 -20.44 29.81
CA VAL A 28 8.37 -19.55 30.87
C VAL A 28 6.94 -19.93 31.19
N SER A 29 6.80 -20.28 32.47
CA SER A 29 5.64 -20.77 33.18
C SER A 29 4.43 -19.83 33.11
N SER A 30 3.28 -20.47 33.01
CA SER A 30 1.93 -19.96 33.24
C SER A 30 1.79 -19.23 34.57
N ASN A 31 1.18 -18.04 34.56
CA ASN A 31 0.07 -17.64 35.43
C ASN A 31 -0.20 -16.14 35.24
N ALA A 32 -1.19 -15.81 34.41
CA ALA A 32 -1.91 -14.55 34.52
C ALA A 32 -3.40 -14.89 34.70
N PRO A 33 -4.01 -14.50 35.84
CA PRO A 33 -5.43 -14.74 36.09
C PRO A 33 -6.29 -13.96 35.08
N ALA A 34 -7.30 -14.65 34.55
CA ALA A 34 -8.34 -14.08 33.72
C ALA A 34 -9.05 -12.94 34.46
N PRO A 35 -9.12 -11.72 33.89
CA PRO A 35 -10.11 -10.75 34.31
C PRO A 35 -11.46 -11.15 33.73
N ALA A 36 -12.38 -11.45 34.65
CA ALA A 36 -13.83 -11.32 34.60
C ALA A 36 -14.52 -11.28 33.23
N ALA A 37 -15.40 -12.26 33.04
CA ALA A 37 -16.57 -12.16 32.17
C ALA A 37 -17.35 -10.88 32.48
N GLY A 38 -17.07 -9.82 31.71
CA GLY A 38 -17.89 -8.61 31.63
C GLY A 38 -18.98 -8.83 30.60
N GLY A 39 -20.22 -8.70 31.04
CA GLY A 39 -21.42 -9.11 30.32
C GLY A 39 -21.55 -8.56 28.90
N TYR A 40 -22.07 -9.43 28.04
CA TYR A 40 -22.74 -9.08 26.80
C TYR A 40 -23.94 -8.20 27.17
N GLY A 41 -23.70 -6.89 27.24
CA GLY A 41 -24.75 -5.89 27.32
C GLY A 41 -25.69 -6.12 26.15
N ALA A 42 -26.95 -6.40 26.50
CA ALA A 42 -28.05 -6.48 25.57
C ALA A 42 -27.98 -5.30 24.61
N GLY A 43 -27.93 -5.60 23.31
CA GLY A 43 -28.01 -4.59 22.27
C GLY A 43 -29.28 -3.80 22.46
N THR A 44 -29.15 -2.54 22.85
CA THR A 44 -30.17 -1.56 22.52
C THR A 44 -30.25 -1.52 21.00
N PRO A 45 -31.42 -1.78 20.39
CA PRO A 45 -31.56 -1.68 18.95
C PRO A 45 -31.15 -0.27 18.52
N ALA A 46 -30.25 -0.20 17.54
CA ALA A 46 -29.94 1.05 16.87
C ALA A 46 -31.28 1.69 16.43
N PRO A 47 -31.48 3.01 16.62
CA PRO A 47 -32.70 3.66 16.21
C PRO A 47 -32.90 3.39 14.71
N THR A 48 -33.94 2.63 14.38
CA THR A 48 -34.43 2.50 13.02
C THR A 48 -34.72 3.91 12.51
N PRO A 49 -34.06 4.37 11.44
CA PRO A 49 -34.41 5.65 10.86
C PRO A 49 -35.89 5.61 10.44
N PRO A 50 -36.65 6.69 10.67
CA PRO A 50 -38.06 6.74 10.33
C PRO A 50 -38.26 6.41 8.85
N ALA A 51 -39.09 5.40 8.58
CA ALA A 51 -39.50 5.00 7.25
C ALA A 51 -40.18 6.19 6.55
N GLY A 52 -39.48 6.78 5.58
CA GLY A 52 -39.98 7.95 4.84
C GLY A 52 -38.94 9.04 4.60
N GLN A 53 -37.76 8.96 5.20
CA GLN A 53 -36.65 9.84 4.80
C GLN A 53 -36.01 9.26 3.52
N PRO A 54 -36.11 9.94 2.35
CA PRO A 54 -35.32 9.54 1.19
C PRO A 54 -33.85 9.50 1.61
N PRO A 55 -33.04 8.52 1.16
CA PRO A 55 -31.63 8.49 1.47
C PRO A 55 -31.07 9.86 1.10
N ALA A 56 -30.47 10.55 2.08
CA ALA A 56 -29.85 11.83 1.82
C ALA A 56 -28.85 11.60 0.68
N SER A 57 -29.18 12.12 -0.50
CA SER A 57 -28.31 12.16 -1.67
C SER A 57 -27.09 12.98 -1.26
N VAL A 58 -26.10 12.37 -0.63
CA VAL A 58 -24.83 13.02 -0.32
C VAL A 58 -24.13 13.24 -1.65
N PRO A 59 -24.04 14.47 -2.18
CA PRO A 59 -23.20 14.77 -3.33
C PRO A 59 -21.79 14.92 -2.75
N ASN A 60 -21.19 13.83 -2.34
CA ASN A 60 -19.87 13.81 -1.71
C ASN A 60 -18.96 12.87 -2.51
N ALA A 61 -19.05 12.95 -3.84
CA ALA A 61 -18.04 12.41 -4.71
C ALA A 61 -16.76 13.20 -4.45
N ALA A 62 -15.74 12.54 -3.88
CA ALA A 62 -14.40 13.12 -3.84
C ALA A 62 -14.02 13.57 -5.27
N PRO A 63 -13.31 14.70 -5.42
CA PRO A 63 -12.80 15.10 -6.72
C PRO A 63 -12.09 13.91 -7.38
N LYS A 64 -12.55 13.54 -8.58
CA LYS A 64 -11.94 12.45 -9.35
C LYS A 64 -10.62 12.95 -9.92
N TYR A 65 -9.57 12.95 -9.11
CA TYR A 65 -8.21 13.09 -9.61
C TYR A 65 -7.84 11.84 -10.42
N GLY A 66 -7.03 12.02 -11.46
CA GLY A 66 -6.50 10.96 -12.32
C GLY A 66 -5.41 10.14 -11.62
N ASP A 67 -4.50 9.58 -12.41
CA ASP A 67 -3.32 8.91 -11.87
C ASP A 67 -2.44 9.94 -11.13
N PRO A 68 -2.05 9.69 -9.86
CA PRO A 68 -1.32 10.67 -9.06
C PRO A 68 0.10 10.96 -9.55
N VAL A 69 0.60 10.22 -10.54
CA VAL A 69 1.91 10.43 -11.17
C VAL A 69 1.79 11.29 -12.44
N THR A 70 0.64 11.29 -13.12
CA THR A 70 0.45 11.98 -14.41
C THR A 70 -0.54 13.14 -14.39
N ASP A 71 -1.40 13.22 -13.38
CA ASP A 71 -2.39 14.29 -13.27
C ASP A 71 -1.72 15.61 -12.83
N GLU A 72 -1.55 16.53 -13.78
CA GLU A 72 -0.94 17.85 -13.55
C GLU A 72 -1.71 18.70 -12.54
N ASN A 73 -3.03 18.52 -12.40
CA ASN A 73 -3.81 19.23 -11.40
C ASN A 73 -3.55 18.67 -10.00
N PHE A 74 -3.36 17.36 -9.89
CA PHE A 74 -2.95 16.74 -8.62
C PHE A 74 -1.52 17.14 -8.23
N ILE A 75 -0.60 17.12 -9.20
CA ILE A 75 0.81 17.45 -9.00
C ILE A 75 0.99 18.89 -8.48
N LYS A 76 0.19 19.85 -8.97
CA LYS A 76 0.19 21.24 -8.46
C LYS A 76 -0.17 21.37 -6.97
N LEU A 77 -0.82 20.37 -6.38
CA LEU A 77 -1.19 20.35 -4.95
C LEU A 77 -0.10 19.76 -4.06
N LEU A 78 0.98 19.23 -4.64
CA LEU A 78 2.04 18.55 -3.92
C LEU A 78 3.08 19.53 -3.41
N LYS A 79 3.66 19.18 -2.26
CA LYS A 79 4.84 19.87 -1.72
C LYS A 79 6.05 19.59 -2.63
N PRO A 80 7.05 20.49 -2.69
CA PRO A 80 8.24 20.30 -3.52
C PRO A 80 8.98 19.00 -3.22
N GLU A 81 8.98 18.55 -1.97
CA GLU A 81 9.57 17.27 -1.57
C GLU A 81 8.86 16.07 -2.23
N THR A 82 7.52 16.11 -2.27
CA THR A 82 6.73 15.04 -2.89
C THR A 82 6.80 15.09 -4.42
N LEU A 83 7.01 16.27 -5.01
CA LEU A 83 7.23 16.41 -6.46
C LEU A 83 8.50 15.66 -6.92
N ALA A 84 9.56 15.68 -6.12
CA ALA A 84 10.76 14.90 -6.43
C ALA A 84 10.48 13.38 -6.51
N LEU A 85 9.54 12.89 -5.69
CA LEU A 85 9.12 11.49 -5.73
C LEU A 85 8.30 11.17 -6.98
N VAL A 86 7.45 12.09 -7.46
CA VAL A 86 6.73 11.94 -8.73
C VAL A 86 7.72 11.74 -9.88
N GLU A 87 8.73 12.60 -9.98
CA GLU A 87 9.76 12.51 -11.03
C GLU A 87 10.58 11.22 -10.91
N LYS A 88 10.88 10.78 -9.69
CA LYS A 88 11.54 9.49 -9.44
C LYS A 88 10.69 8.32 -9.95
N VAL A 89 9.39 8.31 -9.65
CA VAL A 89 8.47 7.27 -10.14
C VAL A 89 8.38 7.31 -11.66
N ARG A 90 8.23 8.50 -12.27
CA ARG A 90 8.19 8.67 -13.75
C ARG A 90 9.44 8.11 -14.41
N LYS A 91 10.61 8.41 -13.86
CA LYS A 91 11.89 7.90 -14.36
C LYS A 91 11.97 6.38 -14.25
N CYS A 92 11.73 5.82 -13.06
CA CYS A 92 11.77 4.37 -12.87
C CYS A 92 10.73 3.63 -13.72
N GLN A 93 9.56 4.23 -13.94
CA GLN A 93 8.50 3.67 -14.78
C GLN A 93 8.99 3.61 -16.23
N LYS A 94 9.55 4.70 -16.75
CA LYS A 94 10.14 4.74 -18.10
C LYS A 94 11.25 3.70 -18.28
N ASP A 95 12.15 3.58 -17.30
CA ASP A 95 13.24 2.61 -17.36
C ASP A 95 12.70 1.17 -17.35
N TYR A 96 11.71 0.87 -16.50
CA TYR A 96 11.03 -0.43 -16.47
C TYR A 96 10.27 -0.73 -17.76
N ASP A 97 9.56 0.24 -18.33
CA ASP A 97 8.80 0.06 -19.57
C ASP A 97 9.72 -0.23 -20.77
N ALA A 98 10.95 0.30 -20.75
CA ALA A 98 11.96 -0.02 -21.76
C ALA A 98 12.52 -1.46 -21.63
N ALA A 99 12.45 -2.06 -20.44
CA ALA A 99 12.95 -3.40 -20.17
C ALA A 99 12.13 -4.13 -19.08
N PRO A 100 10.87 -4.52 -19.36
CA PRO A 100 9.94 -5.01 -18.32
C PRO A 100 10.32 -6.37 -17.74
N GLN A 101 11.20 -7.12 -18.42
CA GLN A 101 11.74 -8.39 -17.92
C GLN A 101 12.88 -8.18 -16.91
N ASN A 102 13.39 -6.95 -16.76
CA ASN A 102 14.48 -6.66 -15.85
C ASN A 102 13.96 -6.56 -14.40
N ALA A 103 14.24 -7.59 -13.60
CA ALA A 103 13.84 -7.67 -12.20
C ALA A 103 14.41 -6.52 -11.35
N ALA A 104 15.58 -5.99 -11.66
CA ALA A 104 16.17 -4.87 -10.92
C ALA A 104 15.38 -3.57 -11.15
N LEU A 105 14.99 -3.28 -12.39
CA LEU A 105 14.17 -2.11 -12.72
C LEU A 105 12.77 -2.23 -12.12
N LYS A 106 12.19 -3.43 -12.13
CA LYS A 106 10.93 -3.69 -11.43
C LYS A 106 11.02 -3.35 -9.94
N ARG A 107 12.07 -3.80 -9.25
CA ARG A 107 12.31 -3.51 -7.83
C ARG A 107 12.50 -2.01 -7.57
N GLN A 108 13.23 -1.31 -8.43
CA GLN A 108 13.40 0.14 -8.33
C GLN A 108 12.07 0.89 -8.48
N LEU A 109 11.26 0.49 -9.46
CA LEU A 109 9.92 1.04 -9.66
C LEU A 109 9.01 0.78 -8.46
N VAL A 110 8.98 -0.45 -7.96
CA VAL A 110 8.23 -0.82 -6.76
C VAL A 110 8.64 0.04 -5.57
N ALA A 111 9.94 0.15 -5.28
CA ALA A 111 10.45 0.96 -4.18
C ALA A 111 10.06 2.45 -4.32
N ALA A 112 10.20 3.02 -5.52
CA ALA A 112 9.81 4.41 -5.78
C ALA A 112 8.30 4.63 -5.60
N LYS A 113 7.46 3.69 -6.05
CA LYS A 113 6.00 3.77 -5.89
C LYS A 113 5.56 3.63 -4.43
N VAL A 114 6.22 2.76 -3.64
CA VAL A 114 5.98 2.63 -2.20
C VAL A 114 6.35 3.93 -1.49
N GLU A 115 7.53 4.48 -1.76
CA GLU A 115 7.99 5.74 -1.16
C GLU A 115 7.04 6.90 -1.48
N TYR A 116 6.59 7.01 -2.73
CA TYR A 116 5.59 8.01 -3.12
C TYR A 116 4.23 7.78 -2.45
N GLY A 117 3.76 6.53 -2.40
CA GLY A 117 2.53 6.15 -1.68
C GLY A 117 2.58 6.51 -0.19
N ASN A 118 3.73 6.31 0.45
CA ASN A 118 3.95 6.67 1.85
C ASN A 118 3.85 8.19 2.05
N ALA A 119 4.52 8.98 1.20
CA ALA A 119 4.44 10.44 1.26
C ALA A 119 3.00 10.94 1.06
N LEU A 120 2.24 10.34 0.14
CA LEU A 120 0.83 10.66 -0.06
C LEU A 120 -0.04 10.28 1.16
N ARG A 121 0.21 9.11 1.78
CA ARG A 121 -0.47 8.71 3.02
C ARG A 121 -0.23 9.73 4.13
N ASP A 122 1.01 10.19 4.29
CA ASP A 122 1.36 11.15 5.34
C ASP A 122 0.69 12.52 5.10
N LEU A 123 0.59 12.96 3.83
CA LEU A 123 -0.23 14.11 3.44
C LEU A 123 -1.74 13.89 3.69
N GLY A 124 -2.19 12.64 3.68
CA GLY A 124 -3.57 12.25 3.97
C GLY A 124 -4.07 12.67 5.35
N GLN A 125 -3.17 12.94 6.31
CA GLN A 125 -3.57 13.53 7.60
C GLN A 125 -4.12 14.95 7.43
N ALA A 126 -3.58 15.73 6.49
CA ALA A 126 -4.01 17.10 6.20
C ALA A 126 -5.18 17.15 5.20
N GLY A 127 -5.28 16.17 4.31
CA GLY A 127 -6.33 16.11 3.28
C GLY A 127 -6.78 14.68 2.96
N PRO A 128 -7.50 13.99 3.85
CA PRO A 128 -7.86 12.57 3.70
C PRO A 128 -8.57 12.26 2.38
N ARG A 129 -9.44 13.18 1.93
CA ARG A 129 -10.25 13.01 0.72
C ARG A 129 -9.47 13.10 -0.59
N ILE A 130 -8.28 13.70 -0.55
CA ILE A 130 -7.46 13.96 -1.73
C ILE A 130 -6.32 12.95 -1.77
N TYR A 131 -5.57 12.82 -0.68
CA TYR A 131 -4.32 12.07 -0.71
C TYR A 131 -4.45 10.57 -0.38
N TYR A 132 -5.42 10.15 0.44
CA TYR A 132 -5.61 8.71 0.70
C TYR A 132 -6.08 7.91 -0.53
N PRO A 133 -7.00 8.41 -1.39
CA PRO A 133 -7.31 7.72 -2.65
C PRO A 133 -6.07 7.59 -3.55
N ALA A 134 -5.26 8.64 -3.64
CA ALA A 134 -4.02 8.63 -4.41
C ALA A 134 -3.01 7.62 -3.87
N ALA A 135 -2.82 7.58 -2.54
CA ALA A 135 -1.96 6.60 -1.88
C ALA A 135 -2.46 5.16 -2.10
N LEU A 136 -3.76 4.91 -1.98
CA LEU A 136 -4.36 3.59 -2.26
C LEU A 136 -4.06 3.12 -3.69
N ARG A 137 -4.19 4.01 -4.68
CA ARG A 137 -3.84 3.71 -6.06
C ARG A 137 -2.36 3.33 -6.20
N MET A 138 -1.47 4.05 -5.52
CA MET A 138 -0.05 3.72 -5.55
C MET A 138 0.24 2.33 -4.99
N TYR A 139 -0.33 1.99 -3.82
CA TYR A 139 -0.14 0.66 -3.25
C TYR A 139 -0.76 -0.44 -4.10
N ARG A 140 -1.91 -0.20 -4.74
CA ARG A 140 -2.49 -1.15 -5.70
C ARG A 140 -1.58 -1.40 -6.90
N GLN A 141 -0.97 -0.35 -7.45
CA GLN A 141 0.01 -0.49 -8.53
C GLN A 141 1.25 -1.25 -8.09
N VAL A 142 1.72 -1.04 -6.85
CA VAL A 142 2.83 -1.83 -6.28
C VAL A 142 2.44 -3.31 -6.22
N LEU A 143 1.27 -3.63 -5.67
CA LEU A 143 0.81 -5.01 -5.51
C LEU A 143 0.51 -5.71 -6.85
N ALA A 144 0.25 -4.95 -7.91
CA ALA A 144 0.16 -5.50 -9.26
C ALA A 144 1.54 -5.92 -9.82
N LEU A 145 2.63 -5.26 -9.41
CA LEU A 145 4.00 -5.57 -9.83
C LEU A 145 4.70 -6.58 -8.90
N ASP A 146 4.34 -6.53 -7.62
CA ASP A 146 4.91 -7.29 -6.51
C ASP A 146 3.80 -7.63 -5.48
N PRO A 147 3.04 -8.71 -5.69
CA PRO A 147 1.91 -9.09 -4.83
C PRO A 147 2.28 -9.38 -3.38
N ASP A 148 3.54 -9.77 -3.13
CA ASP A 148 4.06 -10.13 -1.81
C ASP A 148 4.67 -8.94 -1.06
N ASN A 149 4.50 -7.72 -1.58
CA ASN A 149 5.01 -6.51 -0.95
C ASN A 149 4.28 -6.21 0.37
N LYS A 150 4.88 -6.67 1.48
CA LYS A 150 4.31 -6.56 2.83
C LYS A 150 3.97 -5.13 3.21
N GLU A 151 4.87 -4.19 2.90
CA GLU A 151 4.67 -2.78 3.22
C GLU A 151 3.45 -2.21 2.49
N ALA A 152 3.32 -2.44 1.17
CA ALA A 152 2.16 -1.97 0.41
C ALA A 152 0.85 -2.62 0.89
N LEU A 153 0.86 -3.91 1.26
CA LEU A 153 -0.30 -4.59 1.85
C LEU A 153 -0.73 -3.94 3.17
N GLU A 154 0.21 -3.72 4.08
CA GLU A 154 -0.04 -3.13 5.39
C GLU A 154 -0.57 -1.69 5.26
N LYS A 155 0.09 -0.86 4.45
CA LYS A 155 -0.30 0.54 4.26
C LYS A 155 -1.63 0.70 3.53
N LYS A 156 -1.91 -0.15 2.53
CA LYS A 156 -3.23 -0.22 1.91
C LYS A 156 -4.30 -0.54 2.94
N LYS A 157 -4.11 -1.61 3.73
CA LYS A 157 -5.07 -2.04 4.76
C LYS A 157 -5.30 -0.95 5.81
N GLU A 158 -4.25 -0.25 6.23
CA GLU A 158 -4.35 0.86 7.17
C GLU A 158 -5.30 1.95 6.63
N ILE A 159 -5.11 2.39 5.38
CA ILE A 159 -5.98 3.40 4.78
C ILE A 159 -7.41 2.88 4.65
N GLU A 160 -7.61 1.62 4.26
CA GLU A 160 -8.94 1.01 4.16
C GLU A 160 -9.68 0.99 5.52
N LEU A 161 -8.97 0.70 6.61
CA LEU A 161 -9.52 0.78 7.97
C LEU A 161 -9.91 2.21 8.35
N ILE A 162 -9.12 3.22 7.94
CA ILE A 162 -9.47 4.62 8.15
C ILE A 162 -10.80 4.94 7.43
N TYR A 163 -10.98 4.51 6.17
CA TYR A 163 -12.25 4.68 5.46
C TYR A 163 -13.44 4.01 6.17
N GLN A 164 -13.26 2.77 6.61
CA GLN A 164 -14.29 2.04 7.35
C GLN A 164 -14.66 2.75 8.66
N SER A 165 -13.66 3.24 9.41
CA SER A 165 -13.90 3.98 10.67
C SER A 165 -14.64 5.30 10.44
N MET A 166 -14.49 5.92 9.26
CA MET A 166 -15.23 7.11 8.86
C MET A 166 -16.63 6.80 8.32
N GLY A 167 -17.05 5.52 8.26
CA GLY A 167 -18.30 5.11 7.64
C GLY A 167 -18.35 5.42 6.14
N ARG A 168 -17.19 5.42 5.46
CA ARG A 168 -17.07 5.78 4.05
C ARG A 168 -16.71 4.57 3.20
N PRO A 169 -17.20 4.51 1.95
CA PRO A 169 -16.76 3.49 1.00
C PRO A 169 -15.28 3.70 0.65
N ILE A 170 -14.58 2.59 0.47
CA ILE A 170 -13.18 2.59 0.01
C ILE A 170 -13.20 2.97 -1.48
N PRO A 171 -12.41 3.98 -1.90
CA PRO A 171 -12.35 4.39 -3.31
C PRO A 171 -11.55 3.40 -4.16
N ASP A 172 -11.93 3.26 -5.43
CA ASP A 172 -11.23 2.44 -6.44
C ASP A 172 -10.02 3.15 -7.09
#